data_AF-A0A843I2X3-F1
#
_entry.id   AF-A0A843I2X3-F1
#
_cell.length_a   1.000
_cell.length_b   1.000
_cell.length_c   1.000
_cell.angle_alpha   90.00
_cell.angle_beta   90.00
_cell.angle_gamma   90.00
#
_symmetry.space_group_name_H-M   'P 1'
#
loop_
_entity.id
_entity.type
_entity.pdbx_description
1 polymer ?
#
loop_
_entity_poly.entity_id
_entity_poly.type
_entity_poly.pdbx_seq_one_letter_code
_entity_poly.pdbx_strand_id
1 'polypeptide(L)'
;MKVLLVTGLFAAPIVENVVNQINENDLKVDIKVLNYPIAALMTTRYIAENLKGIKGYDYIIIPGLSIGDATDVEKTTGITTYKGTEDAYNIPILLKALKDGKSFSKVDAADKFLGVGREDIDNTLYNLEKTGIYAFEVGGVKIPVIPPPFRIFLEEDSSHFRGEEELQELQEIRKNVDVIVVGFPSGHEDVDEVKRYIKLFLDLGFPVGIDSGSPKELIEGIKAGASFVFNLNEINIDKLEVVKRDASFVVAPFSVENKAQITRDLIRKAKEKGFEKLIADVILSPPLMGITQSIIDYYDVKKAFPEIPMLMGFLNVTELIDADSVGINAILTAIAAELGIS
;
A
#
# COMPACT_ATOMS: atom_id res chain seq x y z
N MET A 1 -36.16 -1.45 -6.40
CA MET A 1 -35.81 -0.24 -5.62
C MET A 1 -34.93 0.65 -6.47
N LYS A 2 -35.19 1.96 -6.51
CA LYS A 2 -34.42 2.94 -7.29
C LYS A 2 -33.80 4.00 -6.39
N VAL A 3 -32.47 4.07 -6.37
CA VAL A 3 -31.69 4.93 -5.46
C VAL A 3 -30.87 5.94 -6.26
N LEU A 4 -30.83 7.19 -5.79
CA LEU A 4 -29.91 8.21 -6.29
C LEU A 4 -28.77 8.39 -5.30
N LEU A 5 -27.53 8.04 -5.71
CA LEU A 5 -26.33 8.36 -4.93
C LEU A 5 -25.81 9.74 -5.32
N VAL A 6 -25.53 10.58 -4.34
CA VAL A 6 -24.95 11.91 -4.56
C VAL A 6 -23.49 11.89 -4.17
N THR A 7 -22.61 12.40 -5.03
CA THR A 7 -21.17 12.45 -4.75
C THR A 7 -20.53 13.73 -5.32
N GLY A 8 -19.29 14.00 -4.92
CA GLY A 8 -18.45 15.07 -5.45
C GLY A 8 -17.49 14.58 -6.54
N LEU A 9 -16.69 15.49 -7.10
CA LEU A 9 -15.83 15.21 -8.26
C LEU A 9 -14.77 14.15 -7.97
N PHE A 10 -14.06 14.24 -6.84
CA PHE A 10 -12.96 13.31 -6.54
C PHE A 10 -13.42 11.90 -6.16
N ALA A 11 -14.60 11.78 -5.55
CA ALA A 11 -15.15 10.49 -5.15
C ALA A 11 -15.93 9.79 -6.29
N ALA A 12 -16.27 10.50 -7.37
CA ALA A 12 -17.07 9.95 -8.46
C ALA A 12 -16.50 8.67 -9.08
N PRO A 13 -15.20 8.58 -9.45
CA PRO A 13 -14.64 7.35 -10.04
C PRO A 13 -14.73 6.14 -9.10
N ILE A 14 -14.56 6.37 -7.79
CA ILE A 14 -14.65 5.30 -6.78
C ILE A 14 -16.10 4.83 -6.65
N VAL A 15 -17.05 5.76 -6.51
CA VAL A 15 -18.48 5.44 -6.42
C VAL A 15 -18.97 4.71 -7.68
N GLU A 16 -18.56 5.16 -8.86
CA GLU A 16 -18.89 4.49 -10.13
C GLU A 16 -18.35 3.06 -10.18
N ASN A 17 -17.08 2.85 -9.81
CA ASN A 17 -16.49 1.51 -9.75
C ASN A 17 -17.27 0.60 -8.79
N VAL A 18 -17.53 1.07 -7.57
CA VAL A 18 -18.27 0.32 -6.55
C VAL A 18 -19.69 -0.04 -7.04
N VAL A 19 -20.41 0.91 -7.63
CA VAL A 19 -21.77 0.66 -8.14
C VAL A 19 -21.77 -0.34 -9.31
N ASN A 20 -20.77 -0.28 -10.20
CA ASN A 20 -20.65 -1.21 -11.33
C ASN A 20 -20.41 -2.66 -10.90
N GLN A 21 -19.92 -2.90 -9.68
CA GLN A 21 -19.71 -4.24 -9.14
C GLN A 21 -20.98 -4.84 -8.50
N ILE A 22 -22.06 -4.05 -8.34
CA ILE A 22 -23.31 -4.50 -7.74
C ILE A 22 -24.13 -5.28 -8.77
N ASN A 23 -24.19 -6.60 -8.60
CA ASN A 23 -24.96 -7.52 -9.45
C ASN A 23 -26.33 -7.86 -8.84
N GLU A 24 -27.20 -6.86 -8.67
CA GLU A 24 -28.56 -7.06 -8.16
C GLU A 24 -29.62 -6.56 -9.15
N ASN A 25 -30.34 -7.49 -9.79
CA ASN A 25 -31.33 -7.18 -10.85
C ASN A 25 -32.49 -6.27 -10.39
N ASP A 26 -32.82 -6.26 -9.10
CA ASP A 26 -33.96 -5.50 -8.54
C ASP A 26 -33.54 -4.14 -7.93
N LEU A 27 -32.27 -3.79 -8.03
CA LEU A 27 -31.69 -2.56 -7.50
C LEU A 27 -31.17 -1.69 -8.64
N LYS A 28 -31.81 -0.53 -8.86
CA LYS A 28 -31.34 0.46 -9.82
C LYS A 28 -30.67 1.63 -9.07
N VAL A 29 -29.39 1.83 -9.32
CA VAL A 29 -28.59 2.90 -8.69
C VAL A 29 -28.16 3.88 -9.77
N ASP A 30 -28.63 5.12 -9.67
CA ASP A 30 -28.16 6.21 -10.52
C ASP A 30 -27.20 7.10 -9.69
N ILE A 31 -26.14 7.63 -10.31
CA ILE A 31 -25.15 8.48 -9.64
C ILE A 31 -25.33 9.93 -10.09
N LYS A 32 -25.41 10.86 -9.14
CA LYS A 32 -25.42 12.31 -9.36
C LYS A 32 -24.13 12.91 -8.82
N VAL A 33 -23.21 13.21 -9.73
CA VAL A 33 -22.00 13.96 -9.43
C VAL A 33 -22.34 15.46 -9.39
N LEU A 34 -22.10 16.10 -8.25
CA LEU A 34 -22.24 17.54 -8.10
C LEU A 34 -20.92 18.24 -8.39
N ASN A 35 -20.98 19.49 -8.86
CA ASN A 35 -19.80 20.30 -9.16
C ASN A 35 -19.16 20.85 -7.87
N TYR A 36 -18.68 19.93 -7.03
CA TYR A 36 -18.02 20.20 -5.77
C TYR A 36 -16.86 19.20 -5.60
N PRO A 37 -15.61 19.64 -5.33
CA PRO A 37 -14.45 18.73 -5.32
C PRO A 37 -14.54 17.60 -4.29
N ILE A 38 -14.76 17.95 -3.02
CA ILE A 38 -14.74 17.01 -1.88
C ILE A 38 -16.16 16.79 -1.37
N ALA A 39 -16.66 15.55 -1.50
CA ALA A 39 -18.04 15.21 -1.16
C ALA A 39 -18.40 15.45 0.32
N ALA A 40 -17.45 15.20 1.23
CA ALA A 40 -17.61 15.41 2.67
C ALA A 40 -17.83 16.88 3.07
N LEU A 41 -17.37 17.84 2.26
CA LEU A 41 -17.49 19.28 2.57
C LEU A 41 -18.78 19.91 2.02
N MET A 42 -19.59 19.14 1.28
CA MET A 42 -20.88 19.62 0.79
C MET A 42 -21.87 19.83 1.93
N THR A 43 -22.56 20.96 1.94
CA THR A 43 -23.70 21.18 2.86
C THR A 43 -24.97 20.55 2.31
N THR A 44 -25.87 20.09 3.18
CA THR A 44 -27.19 19.57 2.78
C THR A 44 -28.00 20.60 2.01
N ARG A 45 -27.83 21.89 2.33
CA ARG A 45 -28.43 22.99 1.57
C ARG A 45 -27.88 23.09 0.14
N TYR A 46 -26.56 23.00 -0.05
CA TYR A 46 -25.97 22.98 -1.40
C TYR A 46 -26.48 21.78 -2.20
N ILE A 47 -26.54 20.60 -1.58
CA ILE A 47 -27.06 19.39 -2.22
C ILE A 47 -28.53 19.58 -2.61
N ALA A 48 -29.37 20.07 -1.69
CA ALA A 48 -30.78 20.31 -1.92
C ALA A 48 -31.04 21.24 -3.11
N GLU A 49 -30.30 22.36 -3.19
CA GLU A 49 -30.39 23.30 -4.30
C GLU A 49 -30.06 22.66 -5.65
N ASN A 50 -29.05 21.78 -5.69
CA ASN A 50 -28.62 21.07 -6.91
C ASN A 50 -29.52 19.87 -7.29
N LEU A 51 -30.43 19.47 -6.41
CA LEU A 51 -31.38 18.37 -6.66
C LEU A 51 -32.81 18.84 -6.90
N LYS A 52 -33.04 20.15 -7.04
CA LYS A 52 -34.36 20.70 -7.40
C LYS A 52 -34.89 20.06 -8.68
N GLY A 53 -36.13 19.57 -8.61
CA GLY A 53 -36.82 18.96 -9.75
C GLY A 53 -36.53 17.48 -9.97
N ILE A 54 -35.62 16.86 -9.20
CA ILE A 54 -35.41 15.41 -9.22
C ILE A 54 -36.66 14.69 -8.72
N LYS A 55 -37.07 13.63 -9.43
CA LYS A 55 -38.25 12.80 -9.13
C LYS A 55 -37.99 11.35 -9.54
N GLY A 56 -38.82 10.43 -9.03
CA GLY A 56 -38.82 9.03 -9.46
C GLY A 56 -37.67 8.19 -8.90
N TYR A 57 -37.28 8.48 -7.65
CA TYR A 57 -36.40 7.64 -6.84
C TYR A 57 -37.14 7.30 -5.54
N ASP A 58 -36.87 6.12 -5.00
CA ASP A 58 -37.37 5.70 -3.69
C ASP A 58 -36.55 6.35 -2.58
N TYR A 59 -35.23 6.46 -2.80
CA TYR A 59 -34.28 7.03 -1.85
C TYR A 59 -33.23 7.92 -2.52
N ILE A 60 -32.80 8.96 -1.80
CA ILE A 60 -31.57 9.71 -2.08
C ILE A 60 -30.58 9.41 -0.96
N ILE A 61 -29.36 9.04 -1.32
CA ILE A 61 -28.27 8.86 -0.38
C ILE A 61 -27.22 9.92 -0.66
N ILE A 62 -26.98 10.78 0.32
CA ILE A 62 -25.96 11.83 0.25
C ILE A 62 -24.67 11.37 0.94
N PRO A 63 -23.50 12.00 0.72
CA PRO A 63 -22.27 11.57 1.38
C PRO A 63 -22.42 11.55 2.91
N GLY A 64 -21.92 10.50 3.57
CA GLY A 64 -22.10 10.31 5.02
C GLY A 64 -21.54 11.46 5.85
N LEU A 65 -20.42 12.02 5.40
CA LEU A 65 -19.74 13.15 6.06
C LEU A 65 -20.23 14.54 5.62
N SER A 66 -21.22 14.63 4.73
CA SER A 66 -21.77 15.93 4.32
C SER A 66 -22.26 16.74 5.53
N ILE A 67 -22.26 18.07 5.45
CA ILE A 67 -22.53 18.94 6.60
C ILE A 67 -24.03 19.30 6.67
N GLY A 68 -24.69 18.99 7.78
CA GLY A 68 -26.09 19.32 8.04
C GLY A 68 -27.04 18.12 7.95
N ASP A 69 -28.34 18.36 8.09
CA ASP A 69 -29.39 17.33 8.15
C ASP A 69 -29.96 17.02 6.76
N ALA A 70 -29.97 15.74 6.38
CA ALA A 70 -30.49 15.26 5.10
C ALA A 70 -31.98 15.59 4.88
N THR A 71 -32.71 15.92 5.95
CA THR A 71 -34.09 16.43 5.89
C THR A 71 -34.22 17.68 5.00
N ASP A 72 -33.17 18.50 4.87
CA ASP A 72 -33.20 19.67 3.97
C ASP A 72 -33.36 19.26 2.49
N VAL A 73 -32.71 18.17 2.11
CA VAL A 73 -32.79 17.58 0.77
C VAL A 73 -34.15 16.91 0.57
N GLU A 74 -34.63 16.17 1.57
CA GLU A 74 -35.94 15.52 1.54
C GLU A 74 -37.08 16.54 1.40
N LYS A 75 -37.04 17.64 2.16
CA LYS A 75 -38.03 18.74 2.05
C LYS A 75 -38.06 19.36 0.64
N THR A 76 -36.90 19.43 -0.02
CA THR A 76 -36.76 20.06 -1.33
C THR A 76 -37.20 19.14 -2.47
N THR A 77 -36.94 17.83 -2.34
CA THR A 77 -37.17 16.83 -3.39
C THR A 77 -38.47 16.05 -3.21
N GLY A 78 -38.98 15.95 -1.97
CA GLY A 78 -40.07 15.07 -1.58
C GLY A 78 -39.68 13.60 -1.51
N ILE A 79 -38.39 13.27 -1.58
CA ILE A 79 -37.87 11.90 -1.63
C ILE A 79 -37.13 11.59 -0.32
N THR A 80 -37.39 10.42 0.27
CA THR A 80 -36.73 9.99 1.50
C THR A 80 -35.22 10.05 1.34
N THR A 81 -34.57 10.85 2.19
CA THR A 81 -33.12 11.10 2.07
C THR A 81 -32.41 10.68 3.35
N TYR A 82 -31.30 9.95 3.19
CA TYR A 82 -30.42 9.54 4.28
C TYR A 82 -28.98 9.96 4.04
N LYS A 83 -28.22 10.04 5.13
CA LYS A 83 -26.76 10.05 5.07
C LYS A 83 -26.27 8.68 4.63
N GLY A 84 -25.37 8.68 3.68
CA GLY A 84 -24.67 7.51 3.19
C GLY A 84 -23.51 7.12 4.08
N THR A 85 -22.60 6.34 3.50
CA THR A 85 -21.39 5.91 4.19
C THR A 85 -20.31 6.99 4.19
N GLU A 86 -19.38 6.91 5.14
CA GLU A 86 -18.15 7.70 5.19
C GLU A 86 -17.18 7.24 4.08
N ASP A 87 -17.04 5.92 3.92
CA ASP A 87 -16.26 5.29 2.86
C ASP A 87 -17.17 4.82 1.71
N ALA A 88 -16.80 5.16 0.47
CA ALA A 88 -17.51 4.72 -0.73
C ALA A 88 -17.50 3.18 -0.89
N TYR A 89 -16.48 2.47 -0.40
CA TYR A 89 -16.44 1.01 -0.48
C TYR A 89 -17.53 0.32 0.34
N ASN A 90 -18.12 1.00 1.33
CA ASN A 90 -19.22 0.47 2.14
C ASN A 90 -20.61 0.66 1.51
N ILE A 91 -20.71 1.35 0.36
CA ILE A 91 -21.97 1.59 -0.35
C ILE A 91 -22.75 0.30 -0.65
N PRO A 92 -22.14 -0.83 -1.08
CA PRO A 92 -22.88 -2.06 -1.36
C PRO A 92 -23.58 -2.62 -0.10
N ILE A 93 -22.90 -2.55 1.05
CA ILE A 93 -23.44 -2.97 2.35
C ILE A 93 -24.65 -2.10 2.71
N LEU A 94 -24.52 -0.77 2.52
CA LEU A 94 -25.62 0.17 2.73
C LEU A 94 -26.83 -0.15 1.86
N LEU A 95 -26.62 -0.34 0.57
CA LEU A 95 -27.70 -0.56 -0.39
C LEU A 95 -28.44 -1.88 -0.14
N LYS A 96 -27.70 -2.93 0.24
CA LYS A 96 -28.28 -4.22 0.65
C LYS A 96 -29.13 -4.06 1.91
N ALA A 97 -28.59 -3.40 2.94
CA ALA A 97 -29.33 -3.14 4.17
C ALA A 97 -30.59 -2.28 3.94
N LEU A 98 -30.51 -1.28 3.06
CA LEU A 98 -31.66 -0.45 2.67
C LEU A 98 -32.74 -1.30 1.97
N LYS A 99 -32.33 -2.20 1.08
CA LYS A 99 -33.23 -3.14 0.38
C LYS A 99 -33.93 -4.09 1.34
N ASP A 100 -33.22 -4.56 2.37
CA ASP A 100 -33.76 -5.40 3.44
C ASP A 100 -34.67 -4.64 4.42
N GLY A 101 -34.97 -3.36 4.14
CA GLY A 101 -35.92 -2.54 4.87
C GLY A 101 -35.33 -1.77 6.05
N LYS A 102 -34.00 -1.73 6.22
CA LYS A 102 -33.38 -0.86 7.23
C LYS A 102 -33.49 0.60 6.82
N SER A 103 -33.83 1.46 7.78
CA SER A 103 -33.73 2.92 7.65
C SER A 103 -32.42 3.44 8.24
N PHE A 104 -31.87 4.50 7.65
CA PHE A 104 -30.63 5.13 8.11
C PHE A 104 -30.85 6.50 8.74
N SER A 105 -29.80 7.05 9.34
CA SER A 105 -29.85 8.38 9.96
C SER A 105 -29.85 9.48 8.89
N LYS A 106 -30.47 10.60 9.23
CA LYS A 106 -30.44 11.83 8.43
C LYS A 106 -29.30 12.77 8.83
N VAL A 107 -28.65 12.49 9.97
CA VAL A 107 -27.63 13.33 10.57
C VAL A 107 -26.30 12.61 10.61
N ASP A 108 -26.27 11.40 11.17
CA ASP A 108 -25.09 10.55 11.26
C ASP A 108 -24.86 9.74 9.99
N ALA A 109 -23.59 9.47 9.66
CA ALA A 109 -23.23 8.55 8.60
C ALA A 109 -23.75 7.12 8.86
N ALA A 110 -24.02 6.40 7.78
CA ALA A 110 -24.62 5.08 7.82
C ALA A 110 -23.73 4.02 8.49
N ASP A 111 -22.40 4.17 8.46
CA ASP A 111 -21.43 3.21 9.00
C ASP A 111 -21.70 2.89 10.47
N LYS A 112 -22.18 3.85 11.26
CA LYS A 112 -22.58 3.67 12.66
C LYS A 112 -23.68 2.61 12.85
N PHE A 113 -24.41 2.28 11.80
CA PHE A 113 -25.55 1.35 11.80
C PHE A 113 -25.31 0.09 10.94
N LEU A 114 -24.22 0.06 10.17
CA LEU A 114 -23.93 -1.03 9.23
C LEU A 114 -23.13 -2.18 9.84
N GLY A 115 -22.45 -1.97 10.98
CA GLY A 115 -21.67 -3.02 11.64
C GLY A 115 -20.61 -3.60 10.72
N VAL A 116 -19.88 -2.72 10.00
CA VAL A 116 -18.83 -3.10 9.03
C VAL A 116 -17.78 -3.95 9.76
N GLY A 117 -17.79 -5.25 9.51
CA GLY A 117 -17.01 -6.25 10.25
C GLY A 117 -15.71 -6.64 9.54
N ARG A 118 -14.77 -7.22 10.31
CA ARG A 118 -13.46 -7.72 9.85
C ARG A 118 -13.54 -8.82 8.78
N GLU A 119 -14.69 -9.50 8.61
CA GLU A 119 -14.87 -10.62 7.66
C GLU A 119 -14.66 -10.24 6.18
N ASP A 120 -14.69 -8.95 5.83
CA ASP A 120 -14.47 -8.46 4.47
C ASP A 120 -12.98 -8.33 4.08
N ILE A 121 -12.10 -8.13 5.08
CA ILE A 121 -10.68 -7.85 4.85
C ILE A 121 -9.97 -9.10 4.33
N ASP A 122 -10.17 -10.25 4.96
CA ASP A 122 -9.48 -11.49 4.57
C ASP A 122 -9.88 -11.94 3.16
N ASN A 123 -11.16 -11.79 2.80
CA ASN A 123 -11.65 -12.07 1.44
C ASN A 123 -11.10 -11.08 0.41
N THR A 124 -11.03 -9.79 0.78
CA THR A 124 -10.42 -8.76 -0.07
C THR A 124 -8.95 -9.06 -0.31
N LEU A 125 -8.17 -9.35 0.74
CA LEU A 125 -6.77 -9.74 0.64
C LEU A 125 -6.59 -11.00 -0.21
N TYR A 126 -7.42 -12.03 0.00
CA TYR A 126 -7.37 -13.24 -0.82
C TYR A 126 -7.62 -12.97 -2.31
N ASN A 127 -8.59 -12.12 -2.63
CA ASN A 127 -8.87 -11.74 -4.01
C ASN A 127 -7.73 -10.93 -4.62
N LEU A 128 -7.18 -9.96 -3.89
CA LEU A 128 -6.02 -9.16 -4.31
C LEU A 128 -4.81 -10.06 -4.58
N GLU A 129 -4.53 -11.01 -3.70
CA GLU A 129 -3.45 -11.99 -3.88
C GLU A 129 -3.63 -12.83 -5.15
N LYS A 130 -4.89 -13.18 -5.49
CA LYS A 130 -5.21 -13.98 -6.68
C LYS A 130 -5.14 -13.18 -7.99
N THR A 131 -5.52 -11.91 -7.97
CA THR A 131 -5.61 -11.07 -9.18
C THR A 131 -4.38 -10.19 -9.41
N GLY A 132 -3.46 -10.12 -8.44
CA GLY A 132 -2.24 -9.33 -8.52
C GLY A 132 -1.35 -9.71 -9.71
N ILE A 133 -0.59 -8.72 -10.18
CA ILE A 133 0.42 -8.91 -11.24
C ILE A 133 1.77 -9.03 -10.55
N TYR A 134 2.43 -10.18 -10.71
CA TYR A 134 3.67 -10.50 -10.02
C TYR A 134 4.86 -10.53 -10.98
N ALA A 135 5.97 -9.93 -10.57
CA ALA A 135 7.21 -9.92 -11.33
C ALA A 135 7.90 -11.28 -11.25
N PHE A 136 7.99 -11.84 -10.05
CA PHE A 136 8.61 -13.13 -9.76
C PHE A 136 8.20 -13.64 -8.37
N GLU A 137 8.56 -14.88 -8.07
CA GLU A 137 8.47 -15.48 -6.74
C GLU A 137 9.88 -15.88 -6.25
N VAL A 138 10.17 -15.58 -4.98
CA VAL A 138 11.45 -15.91 -4.34
C VAL A 138 11.24 -16.08 -2.84
N GLY A 139 11.86 -17.10 -2.25
CA GLY A 139 11.66 -17.43 -0.83
C GLY A 139 10.21 -17.75 -0.44
N GLY A 140 9.35 -18.15 -1.40
CA GLY A 140 7.91 -18.35 -1.17
C GLY A 140 7.07 -17.05 -1.15
N VAL A 141 7.68 -15.90 -1.45
CA VAL A 141 7.01 -14.60 -1.52
C VAL A 141 6.83 -14.20 -2.98
N LYS A 142 5.60 -13.90 -3.37
CA LYS A 142 5.29 -13.34 -4.69
C LYS A 142 5.49 -11.84 -4.68
N ILE A 143 6.40 -11.33 -5.49
CA ILE A 143 6.73 -9.90 -5.53
C ILE A 143 5.82 -9.20 -6.56
N PRO A 144 4.87 -8.36 -6.11
CA PRO A 144 3.96 -7.64 -7.00
C PRO A 144 4.73 -6.61 -7.84
N VAL A 145 4.28 -6.37 -9.08
CA VAL A 145 4.83 -5.30 -9.93
C VAL A 145 4.31 -3.95 -9.47
N ILE A 146 3.04 -3.90 -9.05
CA ILE A 146 2.33 -2.72 -8.55
C ILE A 146 1.43 -3.15 -7.39
N PRO A 147 1.20 -2.28 -6.41
CA PRO A 147 0.27 -2.56 -5.33
C PRO A 147 -1.18 -2.31 -5.81
N PRO A 148 -2.17 -2.84 -5.08
CA PRO A 148 -2.03 -3.92 -4.09
C PRO A 148 -1.83 -5.31 -4.73
N PRO A 149 -1.27 -6.31 -4.00
CA PRO A 149 -0.86 -6.25 -2.60
C PRO A 149 0.48 -5.51 -2.39
N PHE A 150 0.75 -5.11 -1.15
CA PHE A 150 2.08 -4.67 -0.70
C PHE A 150 2.84 -5.85 -0.09
N ARG A 151 4.17 -5.77 -0.06
CA ARG A 151 5.03 -6.66 0.73
C ARG A 151 5.76 -5.90 1.82
N ILE A 152 5.65 -6.39 3.05
CA ILE A 152 6.25 -5.77 4.22
C ILE A 152 7.58 -6.44 4.52
N PHE A 153 8.65 -5.67 4.34
CA PHE A 153 10.01 -6.04 4.69
C PHE A 153 10.33 -5.35 6.01
N LEU A 154 10.63 -6.13 7.04
CA LEU A 154 11.01 -5.64 8.36
C LEU A 154 12.52 -5.81 8.55
N GLU A 155 13.22 -4.71 8.87
CA GLU A 155 14.65 -4.72 9.12
C GLU A 155 14.95 -5.06 10.58
N GLU A 156 15.90 -5.97 10.80
CA GLU A 156 16.41 -6.38 12.10
C GLU A 156 17.91 -6.10 12.18
N ASP A 157 18.32 -5.21 13.10
CA ASP A 157 19.73 -4.88 13.32
C ASP A 157 20.42 -5.95 14.19
N SER A 158 21.33 -6.69 13.57
CA SER A 158 22.11 -7.74 14.24
C SER A 158 22.95 -7.25 15.43
N SER A 159 23.26 -5.94 15.49
CA SER A 159 24.07 -5.32 16.54
C SER A 159 23.28 -5.03 17.82
N HIS A 160 21.95 -4.91 17.71
CA HIS A 160 21.06 -4.53 18.82
C HIS A 160 20.03 -5.63 19.14
N PHE A 161 20.25 -6.85 18.63
CA PHE A 161 19.35 -7.97 18.81
C PHE A 161 19.11 -8.30 20.29
N ARG A 162 17.84 -8.27 20.72
CA ARG A 162 17.42 -8.43 22.13
C ARG A 162 17.24 -9.89 22.56
N GLY A 163 17.46 -10.85 21.65
CA GLY A 163 17.35 -12.26 21.95
C GLY A 163 15.89 -12.74 22.00
N GLU A 164 15.57 -13.60 22.97
CA GLU A 164 14.27 -14.30 23.05
C GLU A 164 13.04 -13.38 23.10
N GLU A 165 13.16 -12.19 23.70
CA GLU A 165 12.05 -11.23 23.77
C GLU A 165 11.63 -10.76 22.38
N GLU A 166 12.61 -10.35 21.56
CA GLU A 166 12.39 -9.92 20.17
C GLU A 166 11.90 -11.07 19.30
N LEU A 167 12.39 -12.29 19.52
CA LEU A 167 11.87 -13.47 18.81
C LEU A 167 10.39 -13.72 19.10
N GLN A 168 9.93 -13.48 20.34
CA GLN A 168 8.52 -13.61 20.70
C GLN A 168 7.68 -12.53 20.02
N GLU A 169 8.14 -11.27 20.06
CA GLU A 169 7.48 -10.15 19.37
C GLU A 169 7.32 -10.43 17.86
N LEU A 170 8.38 -10.91 17.22
CA LEU A 170 8.36 -11.27 15.79
C LEU A 170 7.37 -12.41 15.49
N GLN A 171 7.27 -13.41 16.35
CA GLN A 171 6.28 -14.48 16.18
C GLN A 171 4.83 -13.96 16.27
N GLU A 172 4.56 -12.98 17.14
CA GLU A 172 3.22 -12.38 17.27
C GLU A 172 2.81 -11.62 16.01
N ILE A 173 3.75 -10.91 15.38
CA ILE A 173 3.49 -10.11 14.16
C ILE A 173 3.74 -10.88 12.86
N ARG A 174 4.15 -12.15 12.92
CA ARG A 174 4.59 -12.96 11.77
C ARG A 174 3.65 -12.88 10.56
N LYS A 175 2.34 -12.86 10.78
CA LYS A 175 1.33 -12.81 9.70
C LYS A 175 1.25 -11.45 8.97
N ASN A 176 1.90 -10.41 9.51
CA ASN A 176 1.92 -9.06 8.97
C ASN A 176 3.27 -8.70 8.29
N VAL A 177 4.26 -9.60 8.36
CA VAL A 177 5.61 -9.40 7.82
C VAL A 177 5.88 -10.47 6.77
N ASP A 178 6.21 -10.05 5.54
CA ASP A 178 6.48 -10.96 4.44
C ASP A 178 7.96 -11.41 4.43
N VAL A 179 8.88 -10.54 4.83
CA VAL A 179 10.33 -10.78 4.82
C VAL A 179 11.01 -10.12 6.02
N ILE A 180 11.92 -10.85 6.69
CA ILE A 180 12.87 -10.26 7.66
C ILE A 180 14.18 -9.96 6.94
N VAL A 181 14.66 -8.72 7.01
CA VAL A 181 15.94 -8.30 6.46
C VAL A 181 16.93 -8.12 7.60
N VAL A 182 17.97 -8.96 7.64
CA VAL A 182 18.99 -8.85 8.70
C VAL A 182 20.06 -7.85 8.27
N GLY A 183 20.15 -6.74 9.01
CA GLY A 183 21.13 -5.69 8.82
C GLY A 183 22.43 -5.97 9.58
N PHE A 184 23.55 -5.84 8.89
CA PHE A 184 24.90 -5.93 9.46
C PHE A 184 25.61 -4.56 9.35
N PRO A 185 26.26 -4.09 10.43
CA PRO A 185 26.83 -2.75 10.46
C PRO A 185 27.99 -2.61 9.47
N SER A 186 28.25 -1.38 9.04
CA SER A 186 29.37 -1.08 8.14
C SER A 186 30.71 -1.53 8.74
N GLY A 187 31.49 -2.29 7.96
CA GLY A 187 32.77 -2.84 8.39
C GLY A 187 32.70 -4.20 9.10
N HIS A 188 31.50 -4.77 9.25
CA HIS A 188 31.31 -6.15 9.68
C HIS A 188 31.88 -7.14 8.64
N GLU A 189 32.56 -8.19 9.12
CA GLU A 189 33.22 -9.22 8.28
C GLU A 189 33.10 -10.64 8.89
N ASP A 190 32.11 -10.89 9.76
CA ASP A 190 31.88 -12.17 10.42
C ASP A 190 30.82 -13.02 9.68
N VAL A 191 31.31 -13.91 8.83
CA VAL A 191 30.47 -14.83 8.04
C VAL A 191 29.75 -15.87 8.90
N ASP A 192 30.32 -16.27 10.04
CA ASP A 192 29.69 -17.29 10.89
C ASP A 192 28.51 -16.68 11.66
N GLU A 193 28.64 -15.42 12.07
CA GLU A 193 27.53 -14.63 12.61
C GLU A 193 26.41 -14.43 11.57
N VAL A 194 26.76 -14.06 10.34
CA VAL A 194 25.79 -13.96 9.23
C VAL A 194 25.00 -15.27 9.08
N LYS A 195 25.69 -16.41 8.97
CA LYS A 195 25.06 -17.73 8.82
C LYS A 195 24.14 -18.05 9.99
N ARG A 196 24.53 -17.68 11.22
CA ARG A 196 23.74 -17.90 12.43
C ARG A 196 22.42 -17.14 12.40
N TYR A 197 22.46 -15.84 12.08
CA TYR A 197 21.24 -15.02 12.03
C TYR A 197 20.32 -15.41 10.87
N ILE A 198 20.87 -15.66 9.67
CA ILE A 198 20.06 -16.12 8.53
C ILE A 198 19.34 -17.42 8.89
N LYS A 199 20.06 -18.38 9.49
CA LYS A 199 19.45 -19.64 9.91
C LYS A 199 18.40 -19.44 11.01
N LEU A 200 18.66 -18.57 11.98
CA LEU A 200 17.72 -18.27 13.07
C LEU A 200 16.34 -17.84 12.53
N PHE A 201 16.31 -16.86 11.62
CA PHE A 201 15.04 -16.36 11.08
C PHE A 201 14.38 -17.32 10.08
N LEU A 202 15.17 -18.12 9.35
CA LEU A 202 14.63 -19.23 8.56
C LEU A 202 13.96 -20.30 9.43
N ASP A 203 14.58 -20.67 10.56
CA ASP A 203 14.04 -21.66 11.51
C ASP A 203 12.75 -21.13 12.20
N LEU A 204 12.59 -19.80 12.32
CA LEU A 204 11.35 -19.14 12.76
C LEU A 204 10.27 -19.09 11.66
N GLY A 205 10.60 -19.55 10.45
CA GLY A 205 9.69 -19.68 9.32
C GLY A 205 9.50 -18.40 8.51
N PHE A 206 10.42 -17.45 8.58
CA PHE A 206 10.42 -16.25 7.73
C PHE A 206 11.23 -16.48 6.45
N PRO A 207 10.78 -15.96 5.30
CA PRO A 207 11.68 -15.58 4.21
C PRO A 207 12.67 -14.53 4.71
N VAL A 208 13.95 -14.67 4.35
CA VAL A 208 15.02 -13.83 4.90
C VAL A 208 15.75 -13.05 3.80
N GLY A 209 16.01 -11.78 4.06
CA GLY A 209 16.93 -10.93 3.35
C GLY A 209 18.20 -10.64 4.15
N ILE A 210 19.26 -10.24 3.47
CA ILE A 210 20.52 -9.79 4.08
C ILE A 210 20.85 -8.38 3.60
N ASP A 211 21.18 -7.48 4.52
CA ASP A 211 21.78 -6.17 4.24
C ASP A 211 23.18 -6.10 4.85
N SER A 212 24.20 -6.00 3.99
CA SER A 212 25.59 -5.86 4.40
C SER A 212 26.40 -5.07 3.37
N GLY A 213 27.35 -4.28 3.87
CA GLY A 213 28.35 -3.62 3.03
C GLY A 213 29.39 -4.56 2.43
N SER A 214 29.54 -5.79 2.93
CA SER A 214 30.55 -6.75 2.48
C SER A 214 29.99 -7.71 1.41
N PRO A 215 30.49 -7.69 0.16
CA PRO A 215 30.06 -8.64 -0.86
C PRO A 215 30.29 -10.10 -0.48
N LYS A 216 31.28 -10.38 0.39
CA LYS A 216 31.55 -11.72 0.91
C LYS A 216 30.40 -12.20 1.80
N GLU A 217 29.92 -11.34 2.69
CA GLU A 217 28.80 -11.64 3.57
C GLU A 217 27.51 -11.82 2.79
N LEU A 218 27.24 -10.96 1.80
CA LEU A 218 26.09 -11.11 0.91
C LEU A 218 26.10 -12.49 0.22
N ILE A 219 27.23 -12.89 -0.35
CA ILE A 219 27.38 -14.20 -1.01
C ILE A 219 27.17 -15.36 -0.01
N GLU A 220 27.76 -15.28 1.18
CA GLU A 220 27.64 -16.35 2.18
C GLU A 220 26.26 -16.40 2.83
N GLY A 221 25.58 -15.26 2.97
CA GLY A 221 24.19 -15.17 3.41
C GLY A 221 23.23 -15.83 2.42
N ILE A 222 23.42 -15.61 1.11
CA ILE A 222 22.65 -16.30 0.06
C ILE A 222 22.85 -17.82 0.16
N LYS A 223 24.11 -18.27 0.31
CA LYS A 223 24.41 -19.70 0.51
C LYS A 223 23.80 -20.28 1.79
N ALA A 224 23.59 -19.45 2.80
CA ALA A 224 22.92 -19.82 4.05
C ALA A 224 21.39 -19.86 3.92
N GLY A 225 20.82 -19.35 2.82
CA GLY A 225 19.39 -19.41 2.50
C GLY A 225 18.70 -18.05 2.36
N ALA A 226 19.43 -16.93 2.46
CA ALA A 226 18.86 -15.61 2.21
C ALA A 226 18.36 -15.51 0.76
N SER A 227 17.11 -15.07 0.61
CA SER A 227 16.39 -14.98 -0.67
C SER A 227 16.39 -13.56 -1.26
N PHE A 228 16.68 -12.56 -0.43
CA PHE A 228 16.73 -11.15 -0.79
C PHE A 228 18.08 -10.55 -0.39
N VAL A 229 18.64 -9.68 -1.23
CA VAL A 229 19.97 -9.09 -1.06
C VAL A 229 19.86 -7.57 -1.16
N PHE A 230 20.25 -6.90 -0.08
CA PHE A 230 20.37 -5.45 0.03
C PHE A 230 21.87 -5.10 0.16
N ASN A 231 22.44 -4.21 -0.65
CA ASN A 231 21.93 -3.66 -1.91
C ASN A 231 22.90 -3.98 -3.06
N LEU A 232 22.38 -4.23 -4.26
CA LEU A 232 23.16 -4.31 -5.50
C LEU A 232 23.42 -2.89 -6.01
N ASN A 233 24.68 -2.45 -5.98
CA ASN A 233 25.09 -1.09 -6.27
C ASN A 233 26.32 -1.03 -7.22
N GLU A 234 26.80 0.19 -7.50
CA GLU A 234 27.88 0.47 -8.45
C GLU A 234 29.21 -0.20 -8.05
N ILE A 235 29.39 -0.47 -6.75
CA ILE A 235 30.63 -0.95 -6.15
C ILE A 235 30.67 -2.49 -6.14
N ASN A 236 29.53 -3.15 -5.93
CA ASN A 236 29.47 -4.59 -5.69
C ASN A 236 28.86 -5.43 -6.82
N ILE A 237 28.23 -4.81 -7.84
CA ILE A 237 27.54 -5.53 -8.92
C ILE A 237 28.39 -6.58 -9.64
N ASP A 238 29.67 -6.27 -9.90
CA ASP A 238 30.58 -7.20 -10.57
C ASP A 238 30.96 -8.39 -9.66
N LYS A 239 30.99 -8.18 -8.34
CA LYS A 239 31.33 -9.22 -7.35
C LYS A 239 30.17 -10.16 -7.10
N LEU A 240 28.94 -9.66 -7.14
CA LEU A 240 27.72 -10.45 -6.90
C LEU A 240 27.26 -11.24 -8.14
N GLU A 241 27.92 -11.09 -9.28
CA GLU A 241 27.58 -11.81 -10.51
C GLU A 241 27.61 -13.34 -10.34
N VAL A 242 28.44 -13.84 -9.41
CA VAL A 242 28.56 -15.27 -9.11
C VAL A 242 27.30 -15.90 -8.47
N VAL A 243 26.42 -15.07 -7.91
CA VAL A 243 25.17 -15.48 -7.21
C VAL A 243 23.92 -14.85 -7.83
N LYS A 244 24.03 -14.27 -9.04
CA LYS A 244 22.99 -13.46 -9.70
C LYS A 244 21.65 -14.16 -9.96
N ARG A 245 21.61 -15.49 -9.85
CA ARG A 245 20.40 -16.33 -10.06
C ARG A 245 19.89 -16.98 -8.78
N ASP A 246 20.63 -16.88 -7.69
CA ASP A 246 20.36 -17.64 -6.46
C ASP A 246 19.46 -16.85 -5.49
N ALA A 247 19.34 -15.54 -5.69
CA ALA A 247 18.52 -14.64 -4.88
C ALA A 247 17.87 -13.54 -5.73
N SER A 248 17.05 -12.71 -5.10
CA SER A 248 16.62 -11.42 -5.63
C SER A 248 17.50 -10.30 -5.08
N PHE A 249 17.62 -9.22 -5.85
CA PHE A 249 18.54 -8.12 -5.56
C PHE A 249 17.79 -6.80 -5.55
N VAL A 250 17.90 -6.07 -4.43
CA VAL A 250 17.45 -4.69 -4.35
C VAL A 250 18.52 -3.79 -4.94
N VAL A 251 18.18 -3.15 -6.05
CA VAL A 251 19.05 -2.25 -6.79
C VAL A 251 18.88 -0.86 -6.19
N ALA A 252 19.91 -0.40 -5.47
CA ALA A 252 19.90 0.89 -4.82
C ALA A 252 21.24 1.62 -5.06
N PRO A 253 21.22 2.94 -5.33
CA PRO A 253 22.43 3.72 -5.55
C PRO A 253 23.21 3.88 -4.25
N PHE A 254 24.54 3.74 -4.28
CA PHE A 254 25.37 4.11 -3.12
C PHE A 254 25.53 5.64 -3.00
N SER A 255 25.44 6.36 -4.12
CA SER A 255 25.52 7.82 -4.17
C SER A 255 24.27 8.50 -3.61
N VAL A 256 24.48 9.63 -2.92
CA VAL A 256 23.40 10.51 -2.43
C VAL A 256 22.90 11.51 -3.47
N GLU A 257 23.62 11.69 -4.58
CA GLU A 257 23.25 12.57 -5.69
C GLU A 257 22.82 11.77 -6.94
N ASN A 258 21.96 12.36 -7.78
CA ASN A 258 21.50 11.78 -9.05
C ASN A 258 20.89 10.37 -8.92
N LYS A 259 20.26 10.08 -7.78
CA LYS A 259 19.74 8.75 -7.39
C LYS A 259 18.88 8.12 -8.48
N ALA A 260 17.93 8.87 -9.07
CA ALA A 260 17.11 8.36 -10.18
C ALA A 260 17.94 7.90 -11.38
N GLN A 261 18.92 8.69 -11.83
CA GLN A 261 19.74 8.33 -12.99
C GLN A 261 20.59 7.09 -12.71
N ILE A 262 21.25 7.08 -11.56
CA ILE A 262 22.12 5.98 -11.14
C ILE A 262 21.32 4.68 -11.00
N THR A 263 20.15 4.73 -10.36
CA THR A 263 19.27 3.55 -10.23
C THR A 263 18.88 3.01 -11.60
N ARG A 264 18.52 3.89 -12.55
CA ARG A 264 18.17 3.46 -13.92
C ARG A 264 19.34 2.79 -14.64
N ASP A 265 20.55 3.32 -14.48
CA ASP A 265 21.74 2.75 -15.11
C ASP A 265 22.16 1.42 -14.45
N LEU A 266 22.01 1.31 -13.13
CA LEU A 266 22.22 0.06 -12.39
C LEU A 266 21.23 -1.02 -12.83
N ILE A 267 19.94 -0.71 -12.97
CA ILE A 267 18.94 -1.67 -13.47
C ILE A 267 19.34 -2.20 -14.85
N ARG A 268 19.75 -1.32 -15.78
CA ARG A 268 20.20 -1.73 -17.12
C ARG A 268 21.43 -2.63 -17.04
N LYS A 269 22.45 -2.19 -16.30
CA LYS A 269 23.71 -2.95 -16.11
C LYS A 269 23.45 -4.32 -15.48
N ALA A 270 22.55 -4.40 -14.49
CA ALA A 270 22.18 -5.66 -13.85
C ALA A 270 21.46 -6.60 -14.82
N LYS A 271 20.50 -6.10 -15.60
CA LYS A 271 19.84 -6.89 -16.65
C LYS A 271 20.84 -7.38 -17.71
N GLU A 272 21.75 -6.54 -18.18
CA GLU A 272 22.80 -6.90 -19.15
C GLU A 272 23.72 -8.01 -18.61
N LYS A 273 24.01 -7.99 -17.30
CA LYS A 273 24.79 -9.03 -16.61
C LYS A 273 24.00 -10.31 -16.32
N GLY A 274 22.69 -10.32 -16.59
CA GLY A 274 21.83 -11.47 -16.39
C GLY A 274 21.33 -11.65 -14.96
N PHE A 275 21.22 -10.57 -14.18
CA PHE A 275 20.40 -10.58 -12.98
C PHE A 275 18.92 -10.55 -13.38
N GLU A 276 18.17 -11.56 -12.95
CA GLU A 276 16.79 -11.78 -13.43
C GLU A 276 15.73 -11.26 -12.43
N LYS A 277 16.01 -11.31 -11.12
CA LYS A 277 15.08 -10.93 -10.05
C LYS A 277 15.53 -9.63 -9.39
N LEU A 278 15.06 -8.51 -9.93
CA LEU A 278 15.43 -7.17 -9.49
C LEU A 278 14.24 -6.47 -8.83
N ILE A 279 14.51 -5.79 -7.71
CA ILE A 279 13.62 -4.81 -7.08
C ILE A 279 14.38 -3.48 -7.10
N ALA A 280 13.75 -2.37 -7.48
CA ALA A 280 14.42 -1.07 -7.48
C ALA A 280 14.09 -0.26 -6.23
N ASP A 281 15.10 0.37 -5.63
CA ASP A 281 14.94 1.32 -4.54
C ASP A 281 15.77 2.57 -4.87
N VAL A 282 15.12 3.75 -4.89
CA VAL A 282 15.78 5.02 -5.20
C VAL A 282 16.34 5.70 -3.95
N ILE A 283 16.13 5.06 -2.78
CA ILE A 283 16.44 5.48 -1.43
C ILE A 283 15.63 6.72 -1.07
N LEU A 284 14.69 6.57 -0.14
CA LEU A 284 13.96 7.71 0.40
C LEU A 284 14.90 8.57 1.25
N SER A 285 15.09 9.85 0.90
CA SER A 285 15.93 10.74 1.70
C SER A 285 15.26 11.12 3.03
N PRO A 286 16.05 11.44 4.07
CA PRO A 286 15.51 11.93 5.34
C PRO A 286 14.74 13.26 5.24
N PRO A 287 13.92 13.57 6.25
CA PRO A 287 13.26 14.86 6.40
C PRO A 287 14.27 16.00 6.32
N LEU A 288 13.89 17.09 5.65
CA LEU A 288 14.75 18.26 5.39
C LEU A 288 16.00 17.98 4.53
N MET A 289 16.17 16.75 4.02
CA MET A 289 17.30 16.33 3.17
C MET A 289 16.86 15.82 1.79
N GLY A 290 15.60 16.09 1.40
CA GLY A 290 15.11 15.83 0.05
C GLY A 290 14.07 14.73 -0.09
N ILE A 291 13.18 14.52 0.89
CA ILE A 291 12.00 13.63 0.74
C ILE A 291 11.25 13.93 -0.56
N THR A 292 10.91 15.20 -0.80
CA THR A 292 10.13 15.60 -1.99
C THR A 292 10.86 15.26 -3.29
N GLN A 293 12.18 15.48 -3.35
CA GLN A 293 12.96 15.11 -4.52
C GLN A 293 13.02 13.58 -4.68
N SER A 294 13.15 12.83 -3.59
CA SER A 294 13.14 11.36 -3.64
C SER A 294 11.82 10.81 -4.18
N ILE A 295 10.68 11.40 -3.79
CA ILE A 295 9.36 11.04 -4.34
C ILE A 295 9.29 11.26 -5.86
N ILE A 296 9.84 12.36 -6.35
CA ILE A 296 9.94 12.63 -7.80
C ILE A 296 10.86 11.59 -8.47
N ASP A 297 11.99 11.27 -7.84
CA ASP A 297 12.94 10.29 -8.34
C ASP A 297 12.30 8.88 -8.43
N TYR A 298 11.50 8.48 -7.44
CA TYR A 298 10.69 7.26 -7.48
C TYR A 298 9.72 7.24 -8.66
N TYR A 299 8.98 8.33 -8.86
CA TYR A 299 8.07 8.48 -10.00
C TYR A 299 8.81 8.31 -11.34
N ASP A 300 9.96 8.96 -11.50
CA ASP A 300 10.75 8.92 -12.72
C ASP A 300 11.31 7.52 -13.01
N VAL A 301 11.78 6.81 -11.96
CA VAL A 301 12.27 5.43 -12.10
C VAL A 301 11.12 4.48 -12.41
N LYS A 302 9.97 4.57 -11.71
CA LYS A 302 8.81 3.72 -11.97
C LYS A 302 8.32 3.89 -13.40
N LYS A 303 8.21 5.14 -13.86
CA LYS A 303 7.79 5.46 -15.22
C LYS A 303 8.74 4.88 -16.29
N ALA A 304 10.04 4.84 -16.00
CA ALA A 304 11.04 4.30 -16.91
C ALA A 304 11.05 2.76 -16.94
N PHE A 305 10.71 2.11 -15.82
CA PHE A 305 10.71 0.64 -15.67
C PHE A 305 9.41 0.16 -15.03
N PRO A 306 8.26 0.28 -15.71
CA PRO A 306 6.96 -0.05 -15.15
C PRO A 306 6.81 -1.53 -14.76
N GLU A 307 7.61 -2.41 -15.36
CA GLU A 307 7.63 -3.86 -15.09
C GLU A 307 8.48 -4.26 -13.89
N ILE A 308 9.36 -3.37 -13.40
CA ILE A 308 10.24 -3.67 -12.28
C ILE A 308 9.51 -3.32 -10.97
N PRO A 309 9.42 -4.27 -10.02
CA PRO A 309 8.88 -3.99 -8.71
C PRO A 309 9.78 -2.99 -7.98
N MET A 310 9.19 -2.16 -7.14
CA MET A 310 9.92 -1.13 -6.41
C MET A 310 9.69 -1.27 -4.92
N LEU A 311 10.73 -1.00 -4.15
CA LEU A 311 10.71 -0.91 -2.69
C LEU A 311 10.93 0.55 -2.29
N MET A 312 10.34 0.96 -1.17
CA MET A 312 10.60 2.25 -0.55
C MET A 312 10.87 2.06 0.95
N GLY A 313 12.12 2.28 1.36
CA GLY A 313 12.50 2.22 2.78
C GLY A 313 11.92 3.39 3.57
N PHE A 314 10.96 3.13 4.45
CA PHE A 314 10.30 4.17 5.26
C PHE A 314 11.15 4.62 6.45
N LEU A 315 12.08 3.78 6.94
CA LEU A 315 12.88 4.03 8.14
C LEU A 315 13.69 5.33 8.06
N ASN A 316 14.21 5.67 6.87
CA ASN A 316 14.90 6.95 6.63
C ASN A 316 14.04 8.19 6.93
N VAL A 317 12.72 8.05 6.97
CA VAL A 317 11.80 9.12 7.35
C VAL A 317 11.30 8.92 8.77
N THR A 318 10.75 7.74 9.09
CA THR A 318 10.06 7.51 10.36
C THR A 318 10.98 7.56 11.57
N GLU A 319 12.27 7.20 11.43
CA GLU A 319 13.23 7.26 12.55
C GLU A 319 13.88 8.64 12.72
N LEU A 320 13.89 9.44 11.65
CA LEU A 320 14.60 10.72 11.59
C LEU A 320 13.68 11.93 11.74
N ILE A 321 12.47 11.71 12.26
CA ILE A 321 11.53 12.76 12.65
C ILE A 321 10.81 12.38 13.94
N ASP A 322 10.75 13.33 14.88
CA ASP A 322 9.98 13.17 16.12
C ASP A 322 8.53 13.62 15.87
N ALA A 323 7.71 12.69 15.37
CA ALA A 323 6.30 12.92 15.05
C ALA A 323 5.49 11.60 15.11
N ASP A 324 4.18 11.66 14.84
CA ASP A 324 3.30 10.48 14.82
C ASP A 324 3.72 9.48 13.73
N SER A 325 4.43 8.42 14.14
CA SER A 325 4.94 7.38 13.25
C SER A 325 3.83 6.59 12.57
N VAL A 326 2.65 6.45 13.20
CA VAL A 326 1.50 5.75 12.59
C VAL A 326 0.97 6.58 11.42
N GLY A 327 0.78 7.89 11.62
CA GLY A 327 0.38 8.82 10.57
C GLY A 327 1.40 8.92 9.43
N ILE A 328 2.70 8.91 9.76
CA ILE A 328 3.78 8.94 8.75
C ILE A 328 3.78 7.67 7.90
N ASN A 329 3.72 6.49 8.52
CA ASN A 329 3.66 5.23 7.78
C ASN A 329 2.40 5.16 6.89
N ALA A 330 1.25 5.64 7.37
CA ALA A 330 0.02 5.68 6.60
C ALA A 330 0.15 6.56 5.34
N ILE A 331 0.70 7.78 5.48
CA ILE A 331 0.85 8.68 4.32
C ILE A 331 1.93 8.20 3.35
N LEU A 332 3.04 7.64 3.84
CA LEU A 332 4.07 7.06 2.98
C LEU A 332 3.55 5.83 2.23
N THR A 333 2.72 4.99 2.86
CA THR A 333 2.04 3.87 2.19
C THR A 333 1.12 4.36 1.08
N ALA A 334 0.33 5.41 1.33
CA ALA A 334 -0.53 6.00 0.31
C ALA A 334 0.28 6.56 -0.87
N ILE A 335 1.38 7.27 -0.60
CA ILE A 335 2.28 7.77 -1.64
C ILE A 335 2.91 6.62 -2.43
N ALA A 336 3.38 5.56 -1.75
CA ALA A 336 3.90 4.37 -2.40
C ALA A 336 2.85 3.71 -3.31
N ALA A 337 1.60 3.63 -2.85
CA ALA A 337 0.47 3.13 -3.65
C ALA A 337 0.28 3.93 -4.94
N GLU A 338 0.24 5.27 -4.82
CA GLU A 338 0.06 6.18 -5.96
C GLU A 338 1.22 6.12 -6.95
N LEU A 339 2.44 5.90 -6.45
CA LEU A 339 3.65 5.73 -7.26
C LEU A 339 3.77 4.32 -7.86
N GLY A 340 2.94 3.36 -7.46
CA GLY A 340 3.03 1.98 -7.94
C GLY A 340 4.21 1.19 -7.35
N ILE A 341 4.59 1.51 -6.11
CA ILE A 341 5.64 0.86 -5.31
C ILE A 341 4.97 -0.12 -4.35
N SER A 342 5.47 -1.34 -4.24
CA SER A 342 4.69 -2.47 -3.71
C SER A 342 5.49 -3.37 -2.78
#